data_AF-A0A1G7DR61-F1
#
_entry.id   AF-A0A1G7DR61-F1
#
_cell.length_a   1.000
_cell.length_b   1.000
_cell.length_c   1.000
_cell.angle_alpha   90.00
_cell.angle_beta   90.00
_cell.angle_gamma   90.00
#
_symmetry.space_group_name_H-M   'P 1'
#
loop_
_entity.id
_entity.type
_entity.pdbx_description
1 polymer ?
#
loop_
_entity_poly.entity_id
_entity_poly.type
_entity_poly.pdbx_seq_one_letter_code
_entity_poly.pdbx_strand_id
1 'polypeptide(L)'
;MKKQRHITAPLLSLCLLATLLAAPVLAADVYTYEGKGTVTFNHKGHGAVLDCSRCHEGEPGRIPIENKQQGHDLCLNCHKTEKAAGNAQAPVTCSACHVQ
;
A
#
# COMPACT_ATOMS: atom_id res chain seq x y z
N MET A 1 15.23 -43.13 -60.28
CA MET A 1 15.84 -42.00 -59.54
C MET A 1 14.78 -40.94 -59.26
N LYS A 2 14.28 -40.87 -58.02
CA LYS A 2 13.51 -39.74 -57.45
C LYS A 2 13.69 -39.85 -55.93
N LYS A 3 14.49 -38.93 -55.38
CA LYS A 3 15.02 -38.98 -54.02
C LYS A 3 13.90 -38.84 -53.00
N GLN A 4 13.66 -39.92 -52.25
CA GLN A 4 12.92 -39.93 -51.00
C GLN A 4 13.71 -39.08 -49.99
N ARG A 5 13.22 -37.88 -49.66
CA ARG A 5 13.83 -37.01 -48.66
C ARG A 5 13.24 -37.36 -47.30
N HIS A 6 13.83 -38.37 -46.65
CA HIS A 6 13.77 -38.47 -45.21
C HIS A 6 14.72 -37.39 -44.65
N ILE A 7 14.16 -36.36 -44.02
CA ILE A 7 14.89 -35.51 -43.10
C ILE A 7 14.15 -35.57 -41.77
N THR A 8 14.59 -36.51 -40.96
CA THR A 8 14.42 -36.55 -39.52
C THR A 8 15.19 -35.38 -38.90
N ALA A 9 14.56 -34.55 -38.06
CA ALA A 9 15.20 -33.98 -36.87
C ALA A 9 14.14 -33.23 -36.01
N PRO A 10 13.91 -33.69 -34.77
CA PRO A 10 12.94 -33.15 -33.82
C PRO A 10 13.56 -32.02 -33.00
N LEU A 11 12.84 -30.93 -32.77
CA LEU A 11 13.20 -29.85 -31.83
C LEU A 11 11.87 -29.12 -31.54
N LEU A 12 11.10 -29.49 -30.51
CA LEU A 12 11.39 -29.17 -29.12
C LEU A 12 12.04 -27.79 -28.93
N SER A 13 11.43 -26.74 -29.46
CA SER A 13 11.69 -25.37 -29.02
C SER A 13 10.44 -24.80 -28.38
N LEU A 14 10.22 -25.28 -27.14
CA LEU A 14 9.99 -24.45 -25.97
C LEU A 14 9.41 -23.06 -26.31
N CYS A 15 8.11 -22.97 -26.53
CA CYS A 15 7.38 -21.74 -26.25
C CYS A 15 7.51 -21.49 -24.75
N LEU A 16 8.57 -20.75 -24.41
CA LEU A 16 8.90 -20.26 -23.09
C LEU A 16 7.65 -19.60 -22.53
N LEU A 17 6.94 -20.32 -21.67
CA LEU A 17 5.84 -19.79 -20.87
C LEU A 17 6.50 -18.78 -19.92
N ALA A 18 6.58 -17.52 -20.35
CA ALA A 18 6.94 -16.42 -19.48
C ALA A 18 5.79 -16.24 -18.49
N THR A 19 5.75 -17.10 -17.47
CA THR A 19 4.98 -16.83 -16.26
C THR A 19 5.59 -15.59 -15.67
N LEU A 20 4.99 -14.42 -15.94
CA LEU A 20 5.24 -13.23 -15.15
C LEU A 20 5.00 -13.62 -13.71
N LEU A 21 6.08 -13.73 -12.94
CA LEU A 21 6.00 -13.73 -11.49
C LEU A 21 5.47 -12.34 -11.13
N ALA A 22 4.15 -12.22 -10.99
CA ALA A 22 3.55 -11.09 -10.31
C ALA A 22 4.07 -11.15 -8.88
N ALA A 23 5.15 -10.41 -8.61
CA ALA A 23 5.63 -10.25 -7.25
C ALA A 23 4.47 -9.63 -6.46
N PRO A 24 4.03 -10.23 -5.34
CA PRO A 24 3.04 -9.60 -4.50
C PRO A 24 3.62 -8.26 -4.06
N VAL A 25 2.92 -7.17 -4.38
CA VAL A 25 3.19 -5.87 -3.77
C VAL A 25 2.99 -6.08 -2.27
N LEU A 26 4.10 -6.20 -1.54
CA LEU A 26 4.06 -6.21 -0.09
C LEU A 26 3.69 -4.78 0.32
N ALA A 27 2.46 -4.61 0.81
CA ALA A 27 2.05 -3.35 1.40
C ALA A 27 3.01 -3.01 2.56
N ALA A 28 3.60 -1.82 2.55
CA ALA A 28 4.51 -1.42 3.61
C ALA A 28 3.73 -1.26 4.94
N ASP A 29 4.14 -2.00 5.98
CA ASP A 29 3.52 -1.91 7.32
C ASP A 29 3.58 -0.51 7.92
N VAL A 30 4.57 0.28 7.51
CA VAL A 30 4.82 1.63 7.99
C VAL A 30 5.04 2.56 6.80
N TYR A 31 4.40 3.73 6.84
CA TYR A 31 4.53 4.75 5.82
C TYR A 31 4.83 6.10 6.47
N THR A 32 5.75 6.89 5.91
CA THR A 32 6.10 8.21 6.45
C THR A 32 5.63 9.34 5.54
N TYR A 33 5.10 10.38 6.17
CA TYR A 33 4.78 11.65 5.54
C TYR A 33 5.71 12.72 6.09
N GLU A 34 6.39 13.42 5.19
CA GLU A 34 7.25 14.55 5.55
C GLU A 34 6.48 15.86 5.52
N GLY A 35 6.80 16.76 6.45
CA GLY A 35 6.17 18.07 6.57
C GLY A 35 6.76 18.85 7.73
N LYS A 36 5.90 19.34 8.64
CA LYS A 36 6.36 19.87 9.93
C LYS A 36 6.86 18.70 10.79
N GLY A 37 8.11 18.30 10.65
CA GLY A 37 8.59 17.02 11.20
C GLY A 37 8.05 15.82 10.42
N THR A 38 8.36 14.62 10.91
CA THR A 38 7.97 13.36 10.27
C THR A 38 6.72 12.81 10.95
N VAL A 39 5.73 12.39 10.16
CA VAL A 39 4.56 11.66 10.65
C VAL A 39 4.67 10.22 10.20
N THR A 40 4.68 9.29 11.14
CA THR A 40 4.72 7.86 10.85
C THR A 40 3.33 7.26 10.94
N PHE A 41 2.82 6.74 9.83
CA PHE A 41 1.60 5.96 9.77
C PHE A 41 1.92 4.48 9.90
N ASN A 42 1.26 3.80 10.84
CA ASN A 42 1.43 2.37 11.10
C ASN A 42 0.15 1.61 10.72
N HIS A 43 0.21 0.79 9.66
CA HIS A 43 -0.94 0.00 9.20
C HIS A 43 -1.40 -1.00 10.26
N LYS A 44 -0.48 -1.65 10.97
CA LYS A 44 -0.82 -2.66 11.98
C LYS A 44 -1.66 -2.07 13.13
N GLY A 45 -1.33 -0.87 13.59
CA GLY A 45 -2.07 -0.17 14.65
C GLY A 45 -3.48 0.21 14.23
N HIS A 46 -3.64 0.72 13.00
CA HIS A 46 -4.95 1.09 12.48
C HIS A 46 -5.78 -0.14 12.09
N GLY A 47 -5.18 -1.11 11.39
CA GLY A 47 -5.83 -2.34 10.95
C GLY A 47 -6.22 -3.30 12.07
N ALA A 48 -5.71 -3.10 13.29
CA ALA A 48 -6.17 -3.83 14.47
C ALA A 48 -7.57 -3.39 14.94
N VAL A 49 -8.02 -2.19 14.56
CA VAL A 49 -9.28 -1.59 15.02
C VAL A 49 -10.17 -1.03 13.90
N LEU A 50 -9.66 -0.93 12.67
CA LEU A 50 -10.36 -0.39 11.50
C LEU A 50 -10.30 -1.36 10.32
N ASP A 51 -11.38 -1.39 9.55
CA ASP A 51 -11.38 -2.01 8.22
C ASP A 51 -10.59 -1.16 7.22
N CYS A 52 -9.99 -1.82 6.21
CA CYS A 52 -9.23 -1.15 5.13
C CYS A 52 -10.06 -0.08 4.41
N SER A 53 -11.38 -0.29 4.31
CA SER A 53 -12.33 0.61 3.67
C SER A 53 -12.49 1.96 4.38
N ARG A 54 -12.00 2.08 5.62
CA ARG A 54 -11.96 3.36 6.34
C ARG A 54 -11.02 4.37 5.70
N CYS A 55 -10.07 3.92 4.90
CA CYS A 55 -9.14 4.78 4.16
C CYS A 55 -9.11 4.50 2.66
N HIS A 56 -9.41 3.27 2.23
CA HIS A 56 -9.34 2.86 0.82
C HIS A 56 -10.71 2.41 0.31
N GLU A 57 -11.32 3.22 -0.55
CA GLU A 57 -12.62 2.88 -1.18
C GLU A 57 -12.49 1.87 -2.33
N GLY A 58 -11.30 1.34 -2.60
CA GLY A 58 -11.01 0.40 -3.69
C GLY A 58 -9.70 -0.33 -3.48
N GLU A 59 -9.02 -0.69 -4.56
CA GLU A 59 -7.71 -1.33 -4.48
C GLU A 59 -6.73 -0.47 -3.68
N PRO A 60 -6.18 -0.97 -2.56
CA PRO A 60 -5.32 -0.17 -1.70
C PRO A 60 -4.08 0.34 -2.43
N GLY A 61 -3.86 1.64 -2.34
CA GLY A 61 -2.70 2.32 -2.89
C GLY A 61 -2.25 3.44 -1.96
N ARG A 62 -1.06 4.01 -2.22
CA ARG A 62 -0.55 5.13 -1.41
C ARG A 62 -1.53 6.30 -1.48
N ILE A 63 -1.94 6.80 -0.32
CA ILE A 63 -2.73 8.03 -0.21
C ILE A 63 -1.77 9.22 -0.30
N PRO A 64 -1.87 10.09 -1.32
CA PRO A 64 -1.04 11.27 -1.40
C PRO A 64 -1.46 12.30 -0.36
N ILE A 65 -0.50 12.75 0.45
CA ILE A 65 -0.64 13.91 1.33
C ILE A 65 0.48 14.87 0.95
N GLU A 66 0.10 15.96 0.29
CA GLU A 66 1.00 16.98 -0.26
C GLU A 66 1.01 18.24 0.60
N ASN A 67 -0.01 18.44 1.43
CA ASN A 67 -0.14 19.60 2.26
C ASN A 67 -0.80 19.31 3.61
N LYS A 68 -0.70 20.30 4.51
CA LYS A 68 -1.27 20.26 5.87
C LYS A 68 -2.76 19.93 5.87
N GLN A 69 -3.52 20.54 4.95
CA GLN A 69 -4.98 20.41 4.95
C GLN A 69 -5.39 18.96 4.68
N GLN A 70 -4.80 18.31 3.68
CA GLN A 70 -5.07 16.91 3.37
C GLN A 70 -4.77 15.98 4.56
N GLY A 71 -3.61 16.16 5.20
CA GLY A 71 -3.25 15.32 6.36
C GLY A 71 -4.12 15.58 7.59
N HIS A 72 -4.52 16.83 7.82
CA HIS A 72 -5.41 17.16 8.92
C HIS A 72 -6.85 16.70 8.66
N ASP A 73 -7.31 16.77 7.43
CA ASP A 73 -8.66 16.35 7.08
C ASP A 73 -8.83 14.84 7.13
N LEU A 74 -7.81 14.09 6.69
CA LEU A 74 -7.84 12.63 6.75
C LEU A 74 -7.55 12.11 8.16
N CYS A 75 -6.39 12.46 8.72
CA CYS A 75 -5.90 11.83 9.94
C CYS A 75 -6.47 12.52 11.19
N LEU A 76 -6.30 13.84 11.29
CA LEU A 76 -6.64 14.56 12.52
C LEU A 76 -8.15 14.63 12.74
N ASN A 77 -8.97 14.82 11.71
CA ASN A 77 -10.43 14.85 11.89
C ASN A 77 -10.97 13.49 12.35
N CYS A 78 -10.47 12.39 11.78
CA CYS A 78 -10.82 11.05 12.26
C CYS A 78 -10.45 10.88 13.74
N HIS A 79 -9.21 11.24 14.12
CA HIS A 79 -8.78 11.16 15.52
C HIS A 79 -9.57 12.09 16.45
N LYS A 80 -10.00 13.26 16.00
CA LYS A 80 -10.88 14.14 16.78
C LYS A 80 -12.24 13.51 17.02
N THR A 81 -12.82 12.88 16.00
CA THR A 81 -14.08 12.13 16.12
C THR A 81 -13.94 10.99 17.11
N GLU A 82 -12.88 10.18 16.97
CA GLU A 82 -12.59 9.08 17.91
C GLU A 82 -12.37 9.58 19.33
N LYS A 83 -11.62 10.68 19.51
CA LYS A 83 -11.39 11.29 20.81
C LYS A 83 -12.70 11.77 21.45
N ALA A 84 -13.58 12.38 20.66
CA ALA A 84 -14.90 12.82 21.10
C ALA A 84 -15.82 11.63 21.46
N ALA A 85 -15.65 10.49 20.79
CA ALA A 85 -16.33 9.24 21.11
C ALA A 85 -15.75 8.52 22.35
N GLY A 86 -14.74 9.10 23.01
CA GLY A 86 -14.15 8.56 24.24
C GLY A 86 -12.88 7.74 24.01
N ASN A 87 -12.38 7.61 22.78
CA ASN A 87 -11.13 6.93 22.51
C ASN A 87 -9.95 7.80 22.97
N ALA A 88 -9.46 7.55 24.17
CA ALA A 88 -8.37 8.32 24.76
C ALA A 88 -7.06 8.21 23.97
N GLN A 89 -6.88 7.14 23.18
CA GLN A 89 -5.65 6.84 22.44
C GLN A 89 -5.58 7.59 21.10
N ALA A 90 -6.68 8.17 20.61
CA ALA A 90 -6.69 8.94 19.39
C ALA A 90 -5.85 10.23 19.53
N PRO A 91 -4.73 10.38 18.78
CA PRO A 91 -3.84 11.52 18.94
C PRO A 91 -4.40 12.76 18.22
N VAL A 92 -4.54 13.85 18.97
CA VAL A 92 -5.10 15.12 18.48
C VAL A 92 -4.20 16.34 18.69
N THR A 93 -3.04 16.16 19.33
CA THR A 93 -2.06 17.22 19.56
C THR A 93 -0.98 17.21 18.48
N CYS A 94 -0.38 18.37 18.19
CA CYS A 94 0.61 18.50 17.12
C CYS A 94 1.78 17.50 17.26
N SER A 95 2.37 17.40 18.45
CA SER A 95 3.53 16.55 18.72
C SER A 95 3.20 15.06 18.83
N ALA A 96 1.93 14.68 18.95
CA ALA A 96 1.55 13.27 18.99
C ALA A 96 1.69 12.59 17.61
N CYS A 97 1.63 13.37 16.53
CA CYS A 97 1.85 12.87 15.17
C CYS A 97 3.17 13.38 14.57
N HIS A 98 3.48 14.66 14.76
CA HIS A 98 4.66 15.32 14.19
C HIS A 98 5.87 15.21 15.12
N VAL A 99 6.64 14.13 14.96
CA VAL A 99 7.90 13.95 15.67
C VAL A 99 9.02 14.70 14.95
N GLN A 100 9.86 15.40 15.70
CA GLN A 100 11.03 16.15 15.23
C GLN A 100 12.29 15.50 15.77
#